data_AF-A0A646KIC5-F1
#
_entry.id   AF-A0A646KIC5-F1
#
_cell.length_a   1.000
_cell.length_b   1.000
_cell.length_c   1.000
_cell.angle_alpha   90.00
_cell.angle_beta   90.00
_cell.angle_gamma   90.00
#
_symmetry.space_group_name_H-M   'P 1'
#
loop_
_entity.id
_entity.type
_entity.pdbx_description
1 polymer ?
#
loop_
_entity_poly.entity_id
_entity_poly.type
_entity_poly.pdbx_seq_one_letter_code
_entity_poly.pdbx_strand_id
1 'polypeptide(L)' 'MSSAGKHVKEVRKRRGLTQHGLAEASGVSLSIIRKLEQGERETARLETLRKLA' A
#
# COMPACT_ATOMS: atom_id res chain seq x y z
N MET A 1 9.64 -7.11 -7.49
CA MET A 1 8.54 -6.72 -6.58
C MET A 1 8.89 -7.22 -5.19
N SER A 2 9.08 -6.32 -4.22
CA SER A 2 9.20 -6.71 -2.82
C SER A 2 7.94 -7.44 -2.33
N SER A 3 8.10 -8.36 -1.38
CA SER A 3 6.98 -9.12 -0.79
C SER A 3 5.92 -8.20 -0.16
N ALA A 4 6.34 -7.05 0.39
CA ALA A 4 5.48 -6.06 1.04
C ALA A 4 4.51 -5.37 0.07
N GLY A 5 4.98 -4.91 -1.09
CA GLY A 5 4.12 -4.25 -2.08
C GLY A 5 3.02 -5.15 -2.64
N LYS A 6 3.34 -6.43 -2.85
CA LYS A 6 2.35 -7.46 -3.21
C LYS A 6 1.30 -7.66 -2.11
N HIS A 7 1.73 -7.75 -0.86
CA HIS A 7 0.82 -7.95 0.27
C HIS A 7 -0.17 -6.79 0.41
N VAL A 8 0.29 -5.54 0.28
CA VAL A 8 -0.58 -4.35 0.33
C VAL A 8 -1.63 -4.39 -0.77
N LYS A 9 -1.21 -4.73 -2.00
CA LYS A 9 -2.13 -4.86 -3.14
C LYS A 9 -3.20 -5.93 -2.92
N GLU A 10 -2.81 -7.07 -2.35
CA GLU A 10 -3.73 -8.18 -2.06
C GLU A 10 -4.75 -7.80 -0.97
N VAL A 11 -4.29 -7.24 0.15
CA VAL A 11 -5.20 -6.80 1.22
C VAL A 11 -6.18 -5.74 0.72
N ARG A 12 -5.68 -4.77 -0.07
CA ARG A 12 -6.52 -3.73 -0.67
C ARG A 12 -7.64 -4.34 -1.51
N LYS A 13 -7.30 -5.27 -2.40
CA LYS A 13 -8.28 -5.95 -3.27
C LYS A 13 -9.26 -6.79 -2.46
N ARG A 14 -8.81 -7.51 -1.43
CA ARG A 14 -9.69 -8.28 -0.53
C ARG A 14 -10.69 -7.41 0.21
N ARG A 15 -10.30 -6.17 0.55
CA ARG A 15 -11.20 -5.17 1.16
C ARG A 15 -12.05 -4.39 0.14
N GLY A 16 -11.97 -4.71 -1.16
CA GLY A 16 -12.73 -4.02 -2.22
C GLY A 16 -12.29 -2.57 -2.46
N LEU A 17 -11.12 -2.17 -1.97
CA LEU A 17 -10.67 -0.78 -2.03
C LEU A 17 -9.95 -0.47 -3.35
N THR A 18 -10.12 0.75 -3.85
CA THR A 18 -9.26 1.32 -4.89
C THR A 18 -7.94 1.79 -4.28
N GLN A 19 -6.91 2.07 -5.10
CA GLN A 19 -5.67 2.67 -4.56
C GLN A 19 -5.95 4.01 -3.88
N HIS A 20 -6.94 4.76 -4.36
CA HIS A 20 -7.39 6.00 -3.75
C HIS A 20 -8.11 5.77 -2.42
N GLY A 21 -9.03 4.81 -2.36
CA GLY A 21 -9.70 4.45 -1.11
C GLY A 21 -8.73 3.92 -0.05
N LEU A 22 -7.68 3.19 -0.45
CA LEU A 22 -6.61 2.79 0.46
C LEU A 22 -5.80 4.00 0.95
N ALA A 23 -5.50 4.94 0.07
CA ALA A 23 -4.77 6.17 0.39
C ALA A 23 -5.53 7.00 1.45
N GLU A 24 -6.83 7.20 1.24
CA GLU A 24 -7.70 7.88 2.21
C GLU A 24 -7.79 7.13 3.54
N ALA A 25 -8.07 5.82 3.50
CA ALA A 25 -8.22 5.00 4.71
C ALA A 25 -6.93 4.91 5.55
N SER A 26 -5.75 4.97 4.91
CA SER A 26 -4.45 4.85 5.59
C SER A 26 -3.78 6.19 5.88
N GLY A 27 -4.32 7.31 5.37
CA GLY A 27 -3.67 8.62 5.43
C GLY A 27 -2.34 8.67 4.66
N VAL A 28 -2.15 7.77 3.69
CA VAL A 28 -0.94 7.69 2.85
C VAL A 28 -1.27 8.26 1.49
N SER A 29 -0.37 9.05 0.90
CA SER A 29 -0.65 9.63 -0.43
C SER A 29 -0.82 8.54 -1.51
N LEU A 30 -1.72 8.79 -2.46
CA LEU A 30 -1.96 7.89 -3.60
C LEU A 30 -0.67 7.55 -4.37
N SER A 31 0.23 8.52 -4.51
CA SER A 31 1.53 8.33 -5.16
C SER A 31 2.40 7.30 -4.42
N ILE A 32 2.38 7.31 -3.08
CA ILE A 32 3.11 6.32 -2.27
C ILE A 32 2.47 4.94 -2.41
N ILE A 33 1.14 4.83 -2.34
CA ILE A 33 0.43 3.56 -2.55
C ILE A 33 0.77 2.97 -3.92
N ARG A 34 0.74 3.80 -4.99
CA ARG A 34 1.08 3.37 -6.34
C ARG A 34 2.52 2.86 -6.44
N LYS A 35 3.51 3.62 -5.97
CA LYS A 35 4.93 3.23 -5.99
C LYS A 35 5.19 1.97 -5.16
N LEU A 36 4.48 1.81 -4.04
CA LEU A 36 4.55 0.63 -3.19
C LEU A 36 4.02 -0.61 -3.90
N GLU A 37 2.84 -0.53 -4.53
CA GLU A 37 2.25 -1.65 -5.28
C GLU A 37 3.01 -1.99 -6.57
N GLN A 38 3.70 -1.02 -7.18
CA GLN A 38 4.55 -1.22 -8.35
C GLN A 38 5.94 -1.78 -8.00
N GLY A 39 6.32 -1.77 -6.72
CA GLY A 39 7.63 -2.22 -6.27
C GLY A 39 8.77 -1.24 -6.57
N GLU A 40 8.44 0.02 -6.87
CA GLU A 40 9.40 1.13 -7.07
C GLU A 40 9.93 1.68 -5.73
N ARG A 41 9.34 1.24 -4.60
CA ARG A 41 9.89 1.40 -3.24
C ARG A 41 10.00 0.03 -2.57
N GLU A 42 11.22 -0.46 -2.38
CA GLU A 42 11.48 -1.64 -1.53
C GLU A 42 11.31 -1.34 -0.04
N THR A 43 11.63 -0.12 0.36
CA THR A 43 11.46 0.37 1.73
C THR A 43 10.13 1.11 1.87
N ALA A 44 9.02 0.37 1.85
CA ALA A 44 7.92 0.79 2.70
C ALA A 44 8.46 0.75 4.13
N ARG A 45 8.87 1.91 4.64
CA ARG A 45 9.24 2.06 6.06
C ARG A 45 8.17 1.36 6.87
N LEU A 46 8.60 0.55 7.85
CA LEU A 46 7.74 -0.25 8.72
C LEU A 46 6.48 0.51 9.22
N GLU A 47 6.57 1.83 9.35
CA GLU A 47 5.48 2.75 9.66
C GLU A 47 4.28 2.69 8.69
N THR A 48 4.49 2.60 7.37
CA THR A 48 3.38 2.51 6.41
C THR A 48 2.65 1.18 6.55
N LEU A 49 3.38 0.08 6.78
CA LEU A 49 2.79 -1.23 7.02
C LEU A 49 1.99 -1.26 8.33
N ARG A 50 2.47 -0.59 9.39
CA ARG A 50 1.75 -0.48 10.68
C ARG A 50 0.43 0.26 10.58
N LYS A 51 0.29 1.21 9.65
CA LYS A 51 -0.98 1.95 9.42
C LYS A 51 -1.99 1.17 8.57
N LEU A 52 -1.59 0.03 8.00
CA LEU A 52 -2.41 -0.79 7.10
C LEU A 52 -2.93 -2.08 7.76
N ALA A 53 -2.44 -2.43 8.95
CA ALA A 53 -2.99 -3.50 9.80
C ALA A 53 -4.28 -2.99 10.46
#